data_AF-A0A7S2IRY8-F1
#
_entry.id   AF-A0A7S2IRY8-F1
#
_cell.length_a   1.000
_cell.length_b   1.000
_cell.length_c   1.000
_cell.angle_alpha   90.00
_cell.angle_beta   90.00
_cell.angle_gamma   90.00
#
_symmetry.space_group_name_H-M   'P 1'
#
loop_
_entity.id
_entity.type
_entity.pdbx_description
1 polymer ?
#
loop_
_entity_poly.entity_id
_entity_poly.type
_entity_poly.pdbx_seq_one_letter_code
_entity_poly.pdbx_strand_id
1 'polypeptide(L)'
;IRSALGSVSLEYLLERFGLDECVDLDTVLSGGEKQRLGFARLLLRPNGVRFALLDEATSALDQGAEDAVYRLLRQEVLSYVSVGHRANLDNYHTHKLLLERKPNGGCSWRFAKMENMQARKHPGERQSEWVESNEEDVTLQELDKRHGFSNTWSP
;
A
#
# COMPACT_ATOMS: atom_id res chain seq x y z
N ILE A 1 9.49 -5.10 20.98
CA ILE A 1 8.27 -5.93 20.81
C ILE A 1 7.04 -5.27 21.44
N ARG A 2 6.99 -5.05 22.77
CA ARG A 2 5.85 -4.39 23.44
C ARG A 2 5.41 -3.08 22.78
N SER A 3 6.35 -2.15 22.56
CA SER A 3 6.05 -0.87 21.89
C SER A 3 5.44 -1.07 20.49
N ALA A 4 5.98 -1.98 19.67
CA ALA A 4 5.45 -2.26 18.33
C ALA A 4 4.03 -2.84 18.37
N LEU A 5 3.73 -3.72 19.34
CA LEU A 5 2.38 -4.25 19.56
C LEU A 5 1.42 -3.17 20.08
N GLY A 6 1.90 -2.27 20.96
CA GLY A 6 1.15 -1.11 21.44
C GLY A 6 0.73 -0.19 20.30
N SER A 7 1.64 0.10 19.34
CA SER A 7 1.37 0.93 18.17
C SER A 7 0.26 0.38 17.25
N VAL A 8 -0.08 -0.90 17.35
CA VAL A 8 -1.16 -1.54 16.57
C VAL A 8 -2.29 -2.08 17.45
N SER A 9 -2.38 -1.64 18.70
CA SER A 9 -3.42 -2.04 19.66
C SER A 9 -3.48 -3.57 19.93
N LEU A 10 -2.33 -4.24 19.91
CA LEU A 10 -2.19 -5.67 20.19
C LEU A 10 -1.39 -5.97 21.47
N GLU A 11 -1.22 -4.99 22.37
CA GLU A 11 -0.43 -5.17 23.59
C GLU A 11 -1.01 -6.27 24.52
N TYR A 12 -2.34 -6.44 24.54
CA TYR A 12 -3.01 -7.48 25.32
C TYR A 12 -2.57 -8.91 24.92
N LEU A 13 -2.00 -9.10 23.73
CA LEU A 13 -1.49 -10.41 23.31
C LEU A 13 -0.32 -10.87 24.19
N LEU A 14 0.45 -9.96 24.79
CA LEU A 14 1.54 -10.30 25.71
C LEU A 14 1.06 -10.83 27.06
N GLU A 15 -0.16 -10.46 27.45
CA GLU A 15 -0.80 -10.95 28.68
C GLU A 15 -1.59 -12.23 28.41
N ARG A 16 -2.17 -12.33 27.20
CA ARG A 16 -2.94 -13.49 26.76
C ARG A 16 -2.05 -14.69 26.41
N PHE A 17 -0.90 -14.43 25.79
CA PHE A 17 0.05 -15.43 25.34
C PHE A 17 1.43 -15.08 25.85
N GLY A 18 2.11 -16.02 26.50
CA GLY A 18 3.52 -15.85 26.85
C GLY A 18 4.38 -15.72 25.60
N LEU A 19 5.44 -14.88 25.65
CA LEU A 19 6.35 -14.71 24.51
C LEU A 19 7.05 -16.02 24.09
N ASP A 20 7.20 -16.94 25.04
CA ASP A 20 7.86 -18.23 24.85
C ASP A 20 6.86 -19.38 24.58
N GLU A 21 5.56 -19.08 24.48
CA GLU A 21 4.54 -20.09 24.26
C GLU A 21 4.40 -20.43 22.77
N CYS A 22 4.38 -21.73 22.47
CA CYS A 22 4.08 -22.22 21.13
C CYS A 22 2.56 -22.19 20.91
N VAL A 23 2.07 -21.09 20.34
CA VAL A 23 0.65 -20.88 20.03
C VAL A 23 0.48 -20.87 18.51
N ASP A 24 -0.52 -21.60 18.02
CA ASP A 24 -0.96 -21.48 16.64
C ASP A 24 -1.74 -20.17 16.44
N LEU A 25 -1.01 -19.09 16.16
CA LEU A 25 -1.56 -17.75 15.95
C LEU A 25 -2.59 -17.71 14.81
N ASP A 26 -2.53 -18.67 13.87
CA ASP A 26 -3.46 -18.69 12.76
C ASP A 26 -4.87 -19.10 13.15
N THR A 27 -5.04 -19.89 14.21
CA THR A 27 -6.36 -20.32 14.68
C THR A 27 -6.94 -19.40 15.74
N VAL A 28 -6.09 -18.66 16.47
CA VAL A 28 -6.54 -17.84 17.62
C VAL A 28 -6.73 -16.36 17.31
N LEU A 29 -6.07 -15.84 16.26
CA LEU A 29 -6.19 -14.44 15.85
C LEU A 29 -7.26 -14.27 14.77
N SER A 30 -8.10 -13.24 14.93
CA SER A 30 -8.98 -12.75 13.89
C SER A 30 -8.19 -12.21 12.69
N GLY A 31 -8.82 -12.12 11.52
CA GLY A 31 -8.19 -11.58 10.32
C GLY A 31 -7.61 -10.17 10.51
N GLY A 32 -8.33 -9.29 11.21
CA GLY A 32 -7.85 -7.94 11.53
C GLY A 32 -6.68 -7.93 12.51
N GLU A 33 -6.65 -8.80 13.51
CA GLU A 33 -5.50 -8.96 14.40
C GLU A 33 -4.27 -9.46 13.65
N LYS A 34 -4.42 -10.42 12.72
CA LYS A 34 -3.32 -10.90 11.87
C LYS A 34 -2.75 -9.79 10.99
N GLN A 35 -3.61 -8.97 10.37
CA GLN A 35 -3.18 -7.81 9.58
C GLN A 35 -2.42 -6.80 10.44
N ARG A 36 -2.96 -6.43 11.61
CA ARG A 36 -2.29 -5.53 12.57
C ARG A 36 -0.94 -6.09 13.06
N LEU A 37 -0.85 -7.40 13.29
CA LEU A 37 0.42 -8.05 13.63
C LEU A 37 1.43 -7.93 12.47
N GLY A 38 0.98 -8.02 11.22
CA GLY A 38 1.78 -7.71 10.03
C GLY A 38 2.37 -6.30 10.07
N PHE A 39 1.58 -5.29 10.45
CA PHE A 39 2.07 -3.92 10.62
C PHE A 39 3.06 -3.79 11.78
N ALA A 40 2.82 -4.44 12.92
CA ALA A 40 3.80 -4.47 14.03
C ALA A 40 5.14 -5.05 13.58
N ARG A 41 5.13 -6.07 12.71
CA ARG A 41 6.36 -6.66 12.16
C ARG A 41 7.14 -5.67 11.29
N LEU A 42 6.48 -4.76 10.59
CA LEU A 42 7.17 -3.70 9.83
C LEU A 42 7.97 -2.79 10.77
N LEU A 43 7.42 -2.43 11.93
CA LEU A 43 8.08 -1.58 12.92
C LEU A 43 9.31 -2.20 13.57
N LEU A 44 9.40 -3.54 13.60
CA LEU A 44 10.50 -4.26 14.24
C LEU A 44 11.74 -4.39 13.33
N ARG A 45 11.71 -3.83 12.12
CA ARG A 45 12.83 -3.91 11.17
C ARG A 45 14.02 -3.07 11.68
N PRO A 46 15.22 -3.66 11.88
CA PRO A 46 16.35 -2.98 12.54
C PRO A 46 16.82 -1.69 11.85
N ASN A 47 16.70 -1.63 10.52
CA ASN A 47 17.15 -0.51 9.70
C ASN A 47 15.98 0.38 9.24
N GLY A 48 14.82 0.26 9.90
CA GLY A 48 13.56 0.85 9.44
C GLY A 48 13.05 0.25 8.12
N VAL A 49 11.94 0.79 7.62
CA VAL A 49 11.34 0.40 6.34
C VAL A 49 11.37 1.60 5.40
N ARG A 50 12.14 1.52 4.31
CA ARG A 50 12.17 2.59 3.30
C ARG A 50 10.97 2.51 2.36
N PHE A 51 10.51 1.31 2.07
CA PHE A 51 9.40 1.09 1.16
C PHE A 51 8.53 -0.06 1.63
N ALA A 52 7.22 0.12 1.63
CA ALA A 52 6.25 -0.93 1.94
C ALA A 52 5.27 -1.15 0.77
N LEU A 53 5.04 -2.41 0.43
CA LEU A 53 3.98 -2.82 -0.48
C LEU A 53 2.87 -3.49 0.35
N LEU A 54 1.65 -3.01 0.21
CA LEU A 54 0.49 -3.43 0.99
C LEU A 54 -0.54 -4.02 0.06
N ASP A 55 -0.60 -5.34 -0.05
CA ASP A 55 -1.59 -6.04 -0.89
C ASP A 55 -2.78 -6.48 -0.04
N GLU A 56 -3.93 -5.83 -0.20
CA GLU A 56 -5.15 -6.06 0.57
C GLU A 56 -4.95 -6.05 2.10
N ALA A 57 -3.91 -5.34 2.57
CA ALA A 57 -3.42 -5.43 3.94
C ALA A 57 -4.36 -4.84 5.00
N THR A 58 -5.40 -4.12 4.58
CA THR A 58 -6.40 -3.49 5.47
C THR A 58 -7.83 -4.00 5.23
N SER A 59 -7.99 -5.05 4.42
CA SER A 59 -9.29 -5.61 4.02
C SER A 59 -10.11 -6.16 5.20
N ALA A 60 -9.48 -6.59 6.29
CA ALA A 60 -10.14 -7.13 7.48
C ALA A 60 -10.19 -6.13 8.64
N LEU A 61 -9.79 -4.88 8.42
CA LEU A 61 -9.81 -3.82 9.42
C LEU A 61 -11.10 -2.99 9.32
N ASP A 62 -11.65 -2.61 10.48
CA ASP A 62 -12.62 -1.51 10.52
C ASP A 62 -11.96 -0.18 10.16
N GLN A 63 -12.78 0.84 9.93
CA GLN A 63 -12.30 2.15 9.49
C GLN A 63 -11.34 2.82 10.50
N GLY A 64 -11.59 2.68 11.81
CA GLY A 64 -10.75 3.29 12.84
C GLY A 64 -9.37 2.63 12.94
N ALA A 65 -9.32 1.30 12.83
CA ALA A 65 -8.09 0.53 12.78
C ALA A 65 -7.30 0.83 11.50
N GLU A 66 -7.98 0.95 10.37
CA GLU A 66 -7.36 1.34 9.10
C GLU A 66 -6.75 2.74 9.18
N ASP A 67 -7.47 3.73 9.71
CA ASP A 67 -6.97 5.08 9.96
C ASP A 67 -5.72 5.09 10.85
N ALA A 68 -5.71 4.28 11.91
CA ALA A 68 -4.57 4.18 12.82
C ALA A 68 -3.33 3.60 12.12
N VAL A 69 -3.51 2.55 11.32
CA VAL A 69 -2.43 1.90 10.58
C VAL A 69 -1.83 2.84 9.52
N TYR A 70 -2.65 3.57 8.75
CA TYR A 70 -2.11 4.51 7.76
C TYR A 70 -1.42 5.70 8.40
N ARG A 71 -1.87 6.15 9.58
CA ARG A 71 -1.16 7.18 10.35
C ARG A 71 0.21 6.69 10.80
N LEU A 72 0.29 5.46 11.31
CA LEU A 72 1.54 4.81 11.68
C LEU A 72 2.49 4.69 10.48
N LEU A 73 2.00 4.23 9.32
CA LEU A 73 2.81 4.10 8.11
C LEU A 73 3.42 5.44 7.67
N ARG A 74 2.68 6.54 7.76
CA ARG A 74 3.19 7.89 7.43
C ARG A 74 4.31 8.36 8.36
N GLN A 75 4.37 7.84 9.59
CA GLN A 75 5.39 8.20 10.58
C GLN A 75 6.64 7.32 10.44
N GLU A 76 6.45 6.04 10.15
CA GLU A 76 7.49 5.01 10.31
C GLU A 76 8.07 4.51 8.97
N VAL A 77 7.41 4.80 7.86
CA VAL A 77 7.80 4.34 6.52
C VAL A 77 8.01 5.52 5.58
N LEU A 78 9.12 5.52 4.85
CA LEU A 78 9.45 6.62 3.93
C LEU A 78 8.46 6.72 2.75
N SER A 79 8.04 5.59 2.18
CA SER A 79 7.02 5.55 1.13
C SER A 79 6.29 4.20 1.12
N TYR A 80 5.03 4.18 0.71
CA TYR A 80 4.29 2.94 0.52
C TYR A 80 3.42 2.97 -0.73
N VAL A 81 3.14 1.77 -1.25
CA VAL A 81 2.11 1.53 -2.26
C VAL A 81 1.13 0.54 -1.66
N SER A 82 -0.17 0.82 -1.78
CA SER A 82 -1.19 -0.16 -1.41
C SER A 82 -2.11 -0.49 -2.57
N VAL A 83 -2.56 -1.74 -2.56
CA VAL A 83 -3.62 -2.29 -3.39
C VAL A 83 -4.78 -2.61 -2.46
N GLY A 84 -5.98 -2.20 -2.87
CA GLY A 84 -7.17 -2.47 -2.10
C GLY A 84 -8.44 -2.12 -2.87
N HIS A 85 -9.53 -2.76 -2.50
CA HIS A 85 -10.83 -2.54 -3.13
C HIS A 85 -11.67 -1.41 -2.50
N ARG A 86 -11.20 -0.77 -1.43
CA ARG A 86 -11.98 0.21 -0.67
C ARG A 86 -11.82 1.62 -1.23
N ALA A 87 -12.95 2.33 -1.40
CA ALA A 87 -12.95 3.70 -1.93
C ALA A 87 -12.27 4.72 -0.99
N ASN A 88 -12.21 4.45 0.31
CA ASN A 88 -11.58 5.35 1.29
C ASN A 88 -10.06 5.34 1.26
N LEU A 89 -9.42 4.44 0.49
CA LEU A 89 -7.96 4.42 0.33
C LEU A 89 -7.40 5.72 -0.24
N ASP A 90 -8.21 6.42 -1.04
CA ASP A 90 -7.91 7.73 -1.59
C ASP A 90 -7.56 8.77 -0.51
N ASN A 91 -8.06 8.60 0.72
CA ASN A 91 -7.75 9.50 1.85
C ASN A 91 -6.31 9.34 2.36
N TYR A 92 -5.70 8.19 2.10
CA TYR A 92 -4.38 7.86 2.63
C TYR A 92 -3.25 8.11 1.64
N HIS A 93 -3.55 8.34 0.35
CA HIS A 93 -2.56 8.30 -0.72
C HIS A 93 -2.42 9.64 -1.44
N THR A 94 -1.21 9.93 -1.91
CA THR A 94 -0.91 11.14 -2.70
C THR A 94 -1.13 10.93 -4.19
N HIS A 95 -1.12 9.68 -4.65
CA HIS A 95 -1.29 9.30 -6.06
C HIS A 95 -2.18 8.06 -6.17
N LYS A 96 -2.84 7.91 -7.31
CA LYS A 96 -3.69 6.77 -7.63
C LYS A 96 -3.36 6.24 -9.02
N LEU A 97 -3.14 4.93 -9.10
CA LEU A 97 -3.03 4.18 -10.35
C LEU A 97 -4.31 3.36 -10.51
N LEU A 98 -5.06 3.62 -11.57
CA LEU A 98 -6.26 2.88 -11.93
C LEU A 98 -5.93 1.94 -13.08
N LEU A 99 -6.25 0.66 -12.94
CA LEU A 99 -6.13 -0.34 -14.00
C LEU A 99 -7.54 -0.72 -14.47
N GLU A 100 -7.81 -0.56 -15.77
CA GLU A 100 -9.11 -0.85 -16.39
C GLU A 100 -8.92 -1.94 -17.45
N ARG A 101 -9.64 -3.06 -17.31
CA ARG A 101 -9.66 -4.10 -18.33
C ARG A 101 -10.59 -3.68 -19.47
N LYS A 102 -10.05 -3.54 -20.68
CA LYS A 102 -10.82 -3.21 -21.90
C LYS A 102 -11.64 -4.45 -22.33
N PRO A 103 -12.82 -4.26 -22.95
CA PRO A 103 -13.65 -5.38 -23.44
C PRO A 103 -12.95 -6.28 -24.46
N ASN A 104 -11.97 -5.75 -25.20
CA ASN A 104 -11.16 -6.48 -26.17
C ASN A 104 -10.05 -7.36 -25.54
N GLY A 105 -10.00 -7.45 -24.20
CA GLY A 105 -8.98 -8.21 -23.48
C GLY A 105 -7.70 -7.44 -23.17
N GLY A 106 -7.57 -6.19 -23.63
CA GLY A 106 -6.47 -5.29 -23.27
C GLY A 106 -6.61 -4.71 -21.85
N CYS A 107 -5.59 -3.98 -21.41
CA CYS A 107 -5.57 -3.26 -20.14
C CYS A 107 -5.18 -1.80 -20.40
N SER A 108 -6.02 -0.85 -20.00
CA SER A 108 -5.64 0.56 -19.90
C SER A 108 -5.28 0.89 -18.47
N TRP A 109 -4.39 1.86 -18.28
CA TRP A 109 -4.07 2.39 -16.97
C TRP A 109 -4.12 3.91 -16.97
N ARG A 110 -4.46 4.49 -15.81
CA ARG A 110 -4.42 5.95 -15.57
C ARG A 110 -3.70 6.23 -14.26
N PHE A 111 -2.82 7.22 -14.26
CA PHE A 111 -2.08 7.66 -13.08
C PHE A 111 -2.34 9.14 -12.79
N ALA A 112 -2.69 9.47 -11.55
CA ALA A 112 -2.98 10.85 -11.16
C ALA A 112 -2.55 11.16 -9.73
N LYS A 113 -2.20 12.43 -9.46
CA LYS A 113 -1.98 12.97 -8.13
C LYS A 113 -3.33 13.33 -7.47
N MET A 114 -3.53 12.95 -6.22
CA MET A 114 -4.81 13.07 -5.50
C MET A 114 -5.09 14.48 -4.96
N GLU A 115 -4.09 15.37 -4.96
CA GLU A 115 -4.23 16.78 -4.52
C GLU A 115 -5.32 17.56 -5.27
N ASN A 116 -5.76 17.07 -6.44
CA ASN A 116 -6.81 17.68 -7.25
C ASN A 116 -8.22 17.06 -7.09
N MET A 117 -8.49 16.19 -6.12
CA MET A 117 -9.87 15.67 -5.88
C MET A 117 -10.59 16.30 -4.69
N GLN A 118 -9.88 16.64 -3.60
CA GLN A 118 -10.50 17.19 -2.40
C GLN A 118 -10.85 18.69 -2.50
N ALA A 119 -10.20 19.42 -3.41
CA ALA A 119 -10.54 20.81 -3.73
C ALA A 119 -11.79 20.96 -4.63
N ARG A 120 -12.37 19.86 -5.13
CA ARG A 120 -13.49 19.86 -6.10
C ARG A 120 -14.86 19.68 -5.43
N LYS A 121 -15.09 20.37 -4.30
CA LYS A 121 -16.44 20.52 -3.71
C LYS A 121 -17.29 21.64 -4.34
N HIS A 122 -16.88 22.18 -5.50
CA HIS A 122 -17.70 23.09 -6.30
C HIS A 122 -18.14 22.43 -7.61
N PRO A 123 -19.46 22.30 -7.86
CA PRO A 123 -19.97 21.77 -9.12
C PRO A 123 -19.93 22.92 -10.15
N GLY A 124 -18.93 22.92 -11.04
CA GLY A 124 -18.83 24.01 -12.01
C GLY A 124 -17.88 23.82 -13.17
N GLU A 125 -16.69 23.25 -12.98
CA GLU A 125 -15.66 23.32 -14.04
C GLU A 125 -14.99 21.97 -14.32
N ARG A 126 -15.25 21.49 -15.55
CA ARG A 126 -14.49 20.46 -16.27
C ARG A 126 -13.14 21.09 -16.62
N GLN A 127 -12.02 20.50 -16.20
CA GLN A 127 -11.28 19.50 -16.97
C GLN A 127 -10.44 18.64 -16.02
N SER A 128 -10.25 17.37 -16.35
CA SER A 128 -9.37 16.45 -15.64
C SER A 128 -8.04 16.35 -16.40
N GLU A 129 -6.95 16.74 -15.76
CA GLU A 129 -5.60 16.50 -16.27
C GLU A 129 -5.20 15.06 -15.88
N TRP A 130 -5.72 14.10 -16.64
CA TRP A 130 -5.22 12.73 -16.62
C TRP A 130 -4.02 12.65 -17.56
N VAL A 131 -2.92 12.06 -17.12
CA VAL A 131 -1.91 11.56 -18.06
C VAL A 131 -2.41 10.22 -18.57
N GLU A 132 -3.01 10.25 -19.76
CA GLU A 132 -3.35 9.04 -20.51
C GLU A 132 -2.13 8.61 -21.33
N SER A 133 -1.77 7.33 -21.26
CA SER A 133 -0.79 6.77 -22.18
C SER A 133 -1.46 6.56 -23.53
N ASN A 134 -0.98 7.23 -24.58
CA ASN A 134 -1.14 6.73 -25.94
C ASN A 134 -0.24 5.48 -26.08
N GLU A 135 -0.81 4.36 -26.51
CA GLU A 135 -0.13 3.05 -26.65
C GLU A 135 0.93 3.01 -27.77
N GLU A 136 1.49 4.13 -28.25
CA GLU A 136 2.38 4.13 -29.43
C GLU A 136 3.88 4.39 -29.20
N ASP A 137 4.37 4.91 -28.07
CA ASP A 137 5.79 5.26 -27.95
C ASP A 137 6.43 4.81 -26.63
N VAL A 138 6.77 3.52 -26.49
CA VAL A 138 8.04 3.08 -25.90
C VAL A 138 8.36 1.70 -26.45
N THR A 139 9.24 1.61 -27.45
CA THR A 139 9.81 0.30 -27.80
C THR A 139 10.82 -0.10 -26.72
N LEU A 140 10.83 -1.38 -26.33
CA LEU A 140 11.73 -1.93 -25.30
C LEU A 140 13.24 -1.73 -25.60
N GLN A 141 13.59 -1.22 -26.78
CA GLN A 141 14.95 -0.86 -27.18
C GLN A 141 15.36 0.56 -26.72
N GLU A 142 14.43 1.43 -26.33
CA GLU A 142 14.71 2.82 -25.92
C GLU A 142 14.95 2.97 -24.42
N LEU A 143 14.41 2.05 -23.60
CA LEU A 143 14.65 2.02 -22.15
C LEU A 143 16.09 1.58 -21.81
N ASP A 144 16.73 0.78 -22.66
CA ASP A 144 18.10 0.28 -22.45
C ASP A 144 19.18 1.34 -22.74
N LYS A 145 18.83 2.41 -23.48
CA LYS A 145 19.76 3.49 -23.85
C LYS A 145 19.83 4.64 -22.84
N ARG A 146 18.83 4.80 -21.97
CA ARG A 146 18.76 5.93 -21.01
C ARG A 146 19.34 5.62 -19.63
N HIS A 147 19.45 4.35 -19.27
CA HIS A 147 20.14 3.91 -18.07
C HIS A 147 21.07 2.78 -18.47
N GLY A 148 22.38 3.04 -18.46
CA GLY A 148 23.42 2.06 -18.80
C GLY A 148 23.45 0.88 -17.84
N PHE A 149 22.46 0.00 -17.90
CA PHE A 149 22.49 -1.31 -17.32
C PHE A 149 23.06 -2.27 -18.36
N SER A 150 24.36 -2.50 -18.22
CA SER A 150 25.06 -3.61 -18.87
C SER A 150 24.43 -4.93 -18.44
N ASN A 151 23.54 -5.48 -19.25
CA ASN A 151 23.04 -6.85 -19.11
C ASN A 151 24.08 -7.83 -19.68
N THR A 152 25.07 -8.21 -18.88
CA THR A 152 25.86 -9.42 -19.15
C THR A 152 25.35 -10.55 -18.26
N TRP A 153 24.39 -11.32 -18.77
CA TRP A 153 24.23 -12.75 -18.46
C TRP A 153 23.77 -13.46 -19.74
N SER A 154 24.68 -14.26 -20.30
CA SER A 154 24.38 -15.30 -21.32
C SER A 154 24.17 -16.64 -20.59
N PRO A 155 23.53 -17.63 -21.24
CA PRO A 155 22.69 -18.66 -20.59
C PRO A 155 23.45 -19.71 -19.79
#